data_AF-F6SM33-F1
#
_entry.id   AF-F6SM33-F1
#
_cell.length_a   1.000
_cell.length_b   1.000
_cell.length_c   1.000
_cell.angle_alpha   90.00
_cell.angle_beta   90.00
_cell.angle_gamma   90.00
#
_symmetry.space_group_name_H-M   'P 1'
#
loop_
_entity.id
_entity.type
_entity.pdbx_description
1 polymer ?
#
loop_
_entity_poly.entity_id
_entity_poly.type
_entity_poly.pdbx_seq_one_letter_code
_entity_poly.pdbx_strand_id
1 'polypeptide(L)'
;MGNGPSGICLSYMLSGYRPYLCPDAVHPNSILQSKLEEARHLSIPEQDLEYLSEGLEGRSSNPVAVLFDTLLHPNADFGYDDYPTVLQWKLESEHYIPHLVLGKGPPGGAWNDMEESMLTLSLGDWMELPGLKFKDWTLCNRRNSKNDRATPAEVASYYKHYVKLMGLKRNFIDNSYVTYVAKTYREPEESACEETTRILSEQAQHKQNHDYLKNWEIQGYRRAADGSREPFCLFAETVVLATGTFDAPARLEVNGEDLPYVAHSLTEFEAAVCKGKFRGTTDPVLIVGAGLTAADAVLCAHSHNIPVIHVFRRRLNDPNLIFKQLPKKLYPEYHRVYHMMCTQSYGTSSIHTKYTSFPEHCVLSFNPDMKCVLQSSSGLKKVFKISKALVLIGSHPNLFFLKEQGRSLGHHPNQPIACKGNPVEINPYTYEASKEPNLFALGPLVGDNFIRFLKGGALAITRCLEMRLKNKNQIDESASNNGVC
;
A
#
# COMPACT_ATOMS: atom_id res chain seq x y z
N MET A 1 10.96 2.98 -2.89
CA MET A 1 10.78 3.44 -1.49
C MET A 1 9.56 2.77 -0.89
N GLY A 2 9.70 2.14 0.26
CA GLY A 2 8.69 1.31 0.91
C GLY A 2 9.03 -0.18 0.80
N ASN A 3 9.12 -0.86 1.95
CA ASN A 3 9.45 -2.28 2.07
C ASN A 3 8.24 -3.15 2.47
N GLY A 4 7.03 -2.64 2.20
CA GLY A 4 5.79 -3.41 2.27
C GLY A 4 5.64 -4.37 1.07
N PRO A 5 4.51 -5.07 0.98
CA PRO A 5 4.27 -6.10 -0.05
C PRO A 5 4.43 -5.58 -1.48
N SER A 6 4.04 -4.33 -1.77
CA SER A 6 4.29 -3.69 -3.07
C SER A 6 5.78 -3.64 -3.43
N GLY A 7 6.62 -3.13 -2.51
CA GLY A 7 8.06 -3.02 -2.73
C GLY A 7 8.76 -4.38 -2.77
N ILE A 8 8.29 -5.35 -1.98
CA ILE A 8 8.81 -6.72 -2.00
C ILE A 8 8.50 -7.40 -3.33
N CYS A 9 7.25 -7.30 -3.81
CA CYS A 9 6.83 -7.88 -5.07
C CYS A 9 7.64 -7.32 -6.25
N LEU A 10 7.84 -5.99 -6.27
CA LEU A 10 8.69 -5.35 -7.29
C LEU A 10 10.15 -5.81 -7.18
N SER A 11 10.72 -5.83 -5.97
CA SER A 11 12.10 -6.28 -5.76
C SER A 11 12.32 -7.74 -6.21
N TYR A 12 11.31 -8.60 -6.04
CA TYR A 12 11.34 -9.96 -6.53
C TYR A 12 11.49 -10.01 -8.06
N MET A 13 10.64 -9.29 -8.80
CA MET A 13 10.72 -9.30 -10.27
C MET A 13 11.98 -8.61 -10.80
N LEU A 14 12.38 -7.47 -10.22
CA LEU A 14 13.63 -6.78 -10.56
C LEU A 14 14.88 -7.60 -10.19
N SER A 15 14.74 -8.60 -9.32
CA SER A 15 15.84 -9.51 -8.98
C SER A 15 16.06 -10.62 -10.03
N GLY A 16 15.29 -10.63 -11.12
CA GLY A 16 15.38 -11.61 -12.20
C GLY A 16 14.34 -12.72 -12.15
N TYR A 17 13.38 -12.69 -11.21
CA TYR A 17 12.31 -13.67 -11.19
C TYR A 17 11.24 -13.34 -12.23
N ARG A 18 10.98 -14.28 -13.14
CA ARG A 18 10.11 -14.15 -14.31
C ARG A 18 8.93 -15.10 -14.26
N PRO A 19 7.70 -14.59 -14.47
CA PRO A 19 6.54 -15.43 -14.66
C PRO A 19 6.46 -15.89 -16.12
N TYR A 20 6.28 -17.20 -16.30
CA TYR A 20 5.94 -17.85 -17.56
C TYR A 20 4.62 -18.58 -17.42
N LEU A 21 3.93 -18.80 -18.53
CA LEU A 21 2.79 -19.70 -18.54
C LEU A 21 3.23 -21.13 -18.20
N CYS A 22 2.54 -21.78 -17.27
CA CYS A 22 2.75 -23.18 -16.93
C CYS A 22 2.45 -24.07 -18.15
N PRO A 23 3.34 -25.01 -18.54
CA PRO A 23 3.16 -25.85 -19.72
C PRO A 23 1.85 -26.65 -19.73
N ASP A 24 1.37 -27.08 -18.57
CA ASP A 24 0.18 -27.91 -18.43
C ASP A 24 -1.05 -27.13 -17.93
N ALA A 25 -0.91 -25.82 -17.70
CA ALA A 25 -2.02 -25.00 -17.22
C ALA A 25 -2.84 -24.45 -18.39
N VAL A 26 -4.16 -24.49 -18.22
CA VAL A 26 -5.14 -23.86 -19.11
C VAL A 26 -5.86 -22.81 -18.29
N HIS A 27 -5.94 -21.58 -18.79
CA HIS A 27 -6.69 -20.53 -18.13
C HIS A 27 -8.21 -20.71 -18.38
N PRO A 28 -9.08 -20.55 -17.37
CA PRO A 28 -10.52 -20.78 -17.52
C PRO A 28 -11.22 -19.76 -18.44
N ASN A 29 -10.69 -18.54 -18.57
CA ASN A 29 -11.12 -17.60 -19.61
C ASN A 29 -10.49 -18.01 -20.96
N SER A 30 -11.32 -18.51 -21.88
CA SER A 30 -10.89 -19.02 -23.19
C SER A 30 -10.30 -17.96 -24.10
N ILE A 31 -10.77 -16.72 -24.01
CA ILE A 31 -10.22 -15.59 -24.79
C ILE A 31 -8.81 -15.30 -24.30
N LEU A 32 -8.64 -15.12 -22.98
CA LEU A 32 -7.31 -14.88 -22.40
C LEU A 32 -6.37 -16.05 -22.68
N GLN A 33 -6.85 -17.30 -22.59
CA GLN A 33 -6.05 -18.48 -22.93
C GLN A 33 -5.55 -18.41 -24.37
N SER A 34 -6.41 -18.08 -25.34
CA SER A 34 -6.01 -17.96 -26.74
C SER A 34 -4.90 -16.92 -26.92
N LYS A 35 -5.04 -15.75 -26.28
CA LYS A 35 -4.03 -14.68 -26.35
C LYS A 35 -2.68 -15.11 -25.76
N LEU A 36 -2.71 -15.83 -24.63
CA LEU A 36 -1.50 -16.33 -23.97
C LEU A 36 -0.77 -17.39 -24.82
N GLU A 37 -1.48 -18.20 -25.60
CA GLU A 37 -0.88 -19.22 -26.47
C GLU A 37 -0.09 -18.60 -27.64
N GLU A 38 -0.52 -17.45 -28.17
CA GLU A 38 0.15 -16.77 -29.28
C GLU A 38 1.62 -16.44 -28.98
N ALA A 39 1.93 -16.15 -27.71
CA ALA A 39 3.26 -15.78 -27.24
C ALA A 39 3.77 -16.65 -26.08
N ARG A 40 3.35 -17.92 -25.99
CA ARG A 40 3.68 -18.85 -24.89
C ARG A 40 5.16 -18.96 -24.55
N HIS A 41 6.02 -18.80 -25.56
CA HIS A 41 7.47 -18.91 -25.43
C HIS A 41 8.12 -17.72 -24.70
N LEU A 42 7.40 -16.60 -24.56
CA LEU A 42 7.86 -15.38 -23.89
C LEU A 42 7.42 -15.36 -22.43
N SER A 43 8.21 -14.70 -21.58
CA SER A 43 7.78 -14.37 -20.23
C SER A 43 6.62 -13.36 -20.28
N ILE A 44 5.75 -13.34 -19.27
CA ILE A 44 4.61 -12.39 -19.25
C ILE A 44 5.05 -10.92 -19.39
N PRO A 45 6.13 -10.43 -18.73
CA PRO A 45 6.61 -9.05 -18.93
C PRO A 45 7.02 -8.73 -20.37
N GLU A 46 7.37 -9.72 -21.19
CA GLU A 46 7.77 -9.52 -22.57
C GLU A 46 6.59 -9.49 -23.55
N GLN A 47 5.46 -10.06 -23.16
CA GLN A 47 4.21 -10.05 -23.93
C GLN A 47 3.52 -8.68 -23.88
N ASP A 48 2.57 -8.44 -24.78
CA ASP A 48 1.79 -7.21 -24.80
C ASP A 48 0.75 -7.21 -23.67
N LEU A 49 1.05 -6.49 -22.58
CA LEU A 49 0.18 -6.40 -21.42
C LEU A 49 -1.14 -5.69 -21.71
N GLU A 50 -1.18 -4.75 -22.66
CA GLU A 50 -2.41 -4.07 -23.05
C GLU A 50 -3.32 -5.06 -23.78
N TYR A 51 -2.80 -5.74 -24.80
CA TYR A 51 -3.53 -6.78 -25.52
C TYR A 51 -4.04 -7.90 -24.59
N LEU A 52 -3.21 -8.38 -23.66
CA LEU A 52 -3.62 -9.43 -22.71
C LEU A 52 -4.71 -8.98 -21.74
N SER A 53 -4.78 -7.68 -21.42
CA SER A 53 -5.73 -7.18 -20.42
C SER A 53 -7.08 -6.73 -21.01
N GLU A 54 -7.22 -6.65 -22.33
CA GLU A 54 -8.49 -6.29 -22.97
C GLU A 54 -9.64 -7.23 -22.58
N GLY A 55 -10.77 -6.64 -22.19
CA GLY A 55 -11.99 -7.37 -21.87
C GLY A 55 -11.98 -8.10 -20.53
N LEU A 56 -10.93 -7.94 -19.72
CA LEU A 56 -10.91 -8.45 -18.36
C LEU A 56 -11.63 -7.49 -17.41
N GLU A 57 -12.47 -8.05 -16.55
CA GLU A 57 -13.18 -7.33 -15.51
C GLU A 57 -12.66 -7.76 -14.13
N GLY A 58 -12.56 -6.80 -13.20
CA GLY A 58 -12.07 -7.09 -11.85
C GLY A 58 -12.30 -5.92 -10.89
N ARG A 59 -11.82 -6.07 -9.65
CA ARG A 59 -12.02 -5.08 -8.57
C ARG A 59 -10.95 -3.98 -8.50
N SER A 60 -10.01 -3.95 -9.45
CA SER A 60 -9.06 -2.84 -9.63
C SER A 60 -9.43 -2.03 -10.87
N SER A 61 -9.15 -0.73 -10.82
CA SER A 61 -9.24 0.15 -11.99
C SER A 61 -8.03 0.03 -12.93
N ASN A 62 -6.96 -0.68 -12.50
CA ASN A 62 -5.74 -0.81 -13.28
C ASN A 62 -5.77 -2.14 -14.08
N PRO A 63 -5.70 -2.11 -15.42
CA PRO A 63 -5.87 -3.30 -16.25
C PRO A 63 -4.79 -4.36 -16.03
N VAL A 64 -3.53 -3.95 -15.82
CA VAL A 64 -2.44 -4.90 -15.54
C VAL A 64 -2.61 -5.56 -14.17
N ALA A 65 -3.17 -4.85 -13.18
CA ALA A 65 -3.52 -5.45 -11.90
C ALA A 65 -4.59 -6.55 -12.04
N VAL A 66 -5.62 -6.30 -12.85
CA VAL A 66 -6.68 -7.28 -13.13
C VAL A 66 -6.13 -8.48 -13.90
N LEU A 67 -5.32 -8.24 -14.94
CA LEU A 67 -4.66 -9.31 -15.71
C LEU A 67 -3.82 -10.19 -14.80
N PHE A 68 -2.90 -9.59 -14.04
CA PHE A 68 -1.94 -10.38 -13.28
C PHE A 68 -2.59 -11.14 -12.12
N ASP A 69 -3.61 -10.54 -11.50
CA ASP A 69 -4.45 -11.23 -10.52
C ASP A 69 -5.20 -12.41 -11.14
N THR A 70 -5.77 -12.24 -12.34
CA THR A 70 -6.47 -13.31 -13.07
C THR A 70 -5.53 -14.48 -13.41
N LEU A 71 -4.25 -14.22 -13.69
CA LEU A 71 -3.25 -15.26 -13.95
C LEU A 71 -2.77 -15.98 -12.67
N LEU A 72 -2.63 -15.24 -11.56
CA LEU A 72 -2.20 -15.81 -10.28
C LEU A 72 -3.32 -16.58 -9.59
N HIS A 73 -4.54 -16.04 -9.64
CA HIS A 73 -5.71 -16.51 -8.92
C HIS A 73 -6.94 -16.57 -9.85
N PRO A 74 -6.96 -17.47 -10.85
CA PRO A 74 -8.07 -17.54 -11.80
C PRO A 74 -9.41 -17.73 -11.08
N ASN A 75 -10.41 -16.94 -11.47
CA ASN A 75 -11.77 -16.96 -10.90
C ASN A 75 -11.89 -16.66 -9.39
N ALA A 76 -10.88 -16.08 -8.75
CA ALA A 76 -10.94 -15.78 -7.31
C ALA A 76 -12.10 -14.83 -6.93
N ASP A 77 -12.53 -13.94 -7.83
CA ASP A 77 -13.68 -13.06 -7.57
C ASP A 77 -15.04 -13.77 -7.59
N PHE A 78 -15.11 -14.97 -8.19
CA PHE A 78 -16.28 -15.84 -8.21
C PHE A 78 -16.31 -16.85 -7.05
N GLY A 79 -15.33 -16.79 -6.14
CA GLY A 79 -15.24 -17.68 -4.98
C GLY A 79 -14.72 -19.09 -5.30
N TYR A 80 -14.08 -19.26 -6.47
CA TYR A 80 -13.36 -20.48 -6.82
C TYR A 80 -11.89 -20.34 -6.42
N ASP A 81 -11.61 -20.43 -5.12
CA ASP A 81 -10.25 -20.27 -4.58
C ASP A 81 -9.32 -21.47 -4.87
N ASP A 82 -9.87 -22.58 -5.36
CA ASP A 82 -9.11 -23.82 -5.61
C ASP A 82 -8.48 -23.92 -7.01
N TYR A 83 -8.70 -22.94 -7.89
CA TYR A 83 -8.08 -22.97 -9.22
C TYR A 83 -6.57 -22.69 -9.09
N PRO A 84 -5.68 -23.58 -9.58
CA PRO A 84 -4.24 -23.35 -9.46
C PRO A 84 -3.79 -22.15 -10.31
N THR A 85 -2.72 -21.48 -9.88
CA THR A 85 -2.08 -20.45 -10.71
C THR A 85 -1.69 -21.03 -12.08
N VAL A 86 -1.86 -20.23 -13.13
CA VAL A 86 -1.38 -20.60 -14.48
C VAL A 86 0.07 -20.20 -14.71
N LEU A 87 0.76 -19.67 -13.69
CA LEU A 87 2.11 -19.16 -13.81
C LEU A 87 3.13 -20.03 -13.09
N GLN A 88 4.27 -20.24 -13.74
CA GLN A 88 5.50 -20.76 -13.13
C GLN A 88 6.56 -19.67 -13.08
N TRP A 89 7.40 -19.72 -12.05
CA TRP A 89 8.45 -18.72 -11.83
C TRP A 89 9.83 -19.29 -12.14
N LYS A 90 10.63 -18.54 -12.91
CA LYS A 90 12.03 -18.86 -13.20
C LYS A 90 12.92 -17.72 -12.75
N LEU A 91 14.09 -18.03 -12.20
CA LEU A 91 15.10 -17.04 -11.88
C LEU A 91 16.09 -16.94 -13.04
N GLU A 92 16.15 -15.77 -13.67
CA GLU A 92 17.00 -15.47 -14.81
C GLU A 92 17.90 -14.27 -14.44
N SER A 93 19.16 -14.54 -14.17
CA SER A 93 20.09 -13.55 -13.59
C SER A 93 20.45 -12.41 -14.53
N GLU A 94 20.42 -12.65 -15.84
CA GLU A 94 20.63 -11.68 -16.92
C GLU A 94 19.59 -10.55 -16.91
N HIS A 95 18.46 -10.81 -16.27
CA HIS A 95 17.33 -9.91 -16.14
C HIS A 95 17.34 -9.10 -14.83
N TYR A 96 18.41 -9.21 -14.04
CA TYR A 96 18.60 -8.42 -12.82
C TYR A 96 18.72 -6.93 -13.12
N ILE A 97 17.86 -6.11 -12.50
CA ILE A 97 17.93 -4.66 -12.54
C ILE A 97 18.45 -4.18 -11.17
N PRO A 98 19.62 -3.52 -11.08
CA PRO A 98 20.15 -3.00 -9.82
C PRO A 98 19.16 -2.05 -9.14
N HIS A 99 18.82 -2.32 -7.87
CA HIS A 99 17.83 -1.53 -7.14
C HIS A 99 18.04 -1.57 -5.62
N LEU A 100 17.46 -0.58 -4.94
CA LEU A 100 17.43 -0.50 -3.48
C LEU A 100 16.00 -0.29 -2.98
N VAL A 101 15.66 -0.99 -1.90
CA VAL A 101 14.39 -0.91 -1.17
C VAL A 101 14.65 -0.28 0.19
N LEU A 102 14.24 0.98 0.35
CA LEU A 102 14.33 1.71 1.61
C LEU A 102 13.03 1.56 2.40
N GLY A 103 13.09 1.17 3.68
CA GLY A 103 11.91 1.06 4.53
C GLY A 103 12.18 1.37 5.99
N LYS A 104 11.17 1.89 6.71
CA LYS A 104 11.29 2.40 8.09
C LYS A 104 11.57 1.31 9.14
N GLY A 105 11.28 0.05 8.81
CA GLY A 105 11.43 -1.10 9.69
C GLY A 105 11.83 -2.35 8.91
N PRO A 106 11.59 -3.57 9.43
CA PRO A 106 11.84 -4.80 8.69
C PRO A 106 10.87 -4.98 7.51
N PRO A 107 11.15 -5.89 6.56
CA PRO A 107 10.24 -6.20 5.46
C PRO A 107 8.82 -6.56 5.96
N GLY A 108 7.81 -6.11 5.22
CA GLY A 108 6.41 -6.25 5.57
C GLY A 108 5.68 -4.92 5.74
N GLY A 109 6.42 -3.81 5.90
CA GLY A 109 5.82 -2.47 5.98
C GLY A 109 4.83 -2.36 7.15
N ALA A 110 3.66 -1.77 6.89
CA ALA A 110 2.62 -1.48 7.90
C ALA A 110 2.12 -2.71 8.67
N TRP A 111 2.27 -3.92 8.12
CA TRP A 111 1.89 -5.16 8.80
C TRP A 111 2.67 -5.42 10.10
N ASN A 112 3.86 -4.83 10.26
CA ASN A 112 4.64 -4.91 11.49
C ASN A 112 4.07 -4.04 12.62
N ASP A 113 3.30 -3.00 12.29
CA ASP A 113 2.76 -2.03 13.25
C ASP A 113 1.31 -2.34 13.65
N MET A 114 0.69 -3.32 12.99
CA MET A 114 -0.66 -3.81 13.27
C MET A 114 -0.62 -4.85 14.40
N GLU A 115 -1.63 -4.81 15.27
CA GLU A 115 -1.71 -5.66 16.47
C GLU A 115 -2.10 -7.11 16.16
N GLU A 116 -1.77 -8.03 17.07
CA GLU A 116 -1.89 -9.48 16.87
C GLU A 116 -3.32 -10.02 16.92
N SER A 117 -4.26 -9.32 17.58
CA SER A 117 -5.63 -9.84 17.77
C SER A 117 -6.55 -9.63 16.56
N MET A 118 -6.14 -8.77 15.63
CA MET A 118 -6.86 -8.53 14.37
C MET A 118 -6.69 -9.70 13.39
N LEU A 119 -7.67 -9.88 12.53
CA LEU A 119 -7.59 -10.77 11.37
C LEU A 119 -7.61 -9.96 10.10
N THR A 120 -6.95 -10.46 9.06
CA THR A 120 -7.05 -9.91 7.71
C THR A 120 -8.51 -9.87 7.27
N LEU A 121 -8.89 -8.87 6.47
CA LEU A 121 -10.20 -8.90 5.83
C LEU A 121 -10.25 -10.00 4.79
N SER A 122 -9.25 -10.08 3.91
CA SER A 122 -9.15 -11.12 2.89
C SER A 122 -8.64 -12.44 3.47
N LEU A 123 -8.82 -13.52 2.71
CA LEU A 123 -8.25 -14.83 3.02
C LEU A 123 -6.73 -14.77 3.10
N GLY A 124 -6.12 -15.63 3.92
CA GLY A 124 -4.67 -15.74 4.06
C GLY A 124 -3.99 -16.02 2.73
N ASP A 125 -4.59 -16.87 1.90
CA ASP A 125 -4.07 -17.21 0.56
C ASP A 125 -3.97 -15.98 -0.36
N TRP A 126 -4.81 -14.97 -0.16
CA TRP A 126 -4.75 -13.73 -0.92
C TRP A 126 -3.66 -12.77 -0.45
N MET A 127 -3.00 -13.06 0.69
CA MET A 127 -1.86 -12.30 1.21
C MET A 127 -0.51 -12.77 0.66
N GLU A 128 -0.49 -13.82 -0.15
CA GLU A 128 0.75 -14.37 -0.68
C GLU A 128 1.43 -13.44 -1.69
N LEU A 129 2.75 -13.53 -1.77
CA LEU A 129 3.58 -12.94 -2.82
C LEU A 129 3.93 -14.00 -3.86
N PRO A 130 4.32 -13.60 -5.08
CA PRO A 130 4.52 -14.54 -6.16
C PRO A 130 5.59 -15.61 -5.87
N GLY A 131 5.40 -16.85 -6.31
CA GLY A 131 6.40 -17.91 -6.14
C GLY A 131 6.47 -18.56 -4.74
N LEU A 132 5.73 -18.08 -3.73
CA LEU A 132 5.58 -18.78 -2.44
C LEU A 132 4.15 -18.67 -1.92
N LYS A 133 3.41 -19.77 -1.93
CA LYS A 133 2.04 -19.75 -1.42
C LYS A 133 1.99 -19.52 0.09
N PHE A 134 1.02 -18.72 0.54
CA PHE A 134 0.88 -18.43 1.97
C PHE A 134 0.50 -19.70 2.76
N LYS A 135 -0.39 -20.52 2.22
CA LYS A 135 -0.80 -21.81 2.79
C LYS A 135 0.36 -22.80 2.99
N ASP A 136 1.22 -22.93 1.98
CA ASP A 136 2.37 -23.84 2.05
C ASP A 136 3.35 -23.39 3.14
N TRP A 137 3.53 -22.07 3.28
CA TRP A 137 4.34 -21.48 4.34
C TRP A 137 3.75 -21.70 5.74
N THR A 138 2.43 -21.54 5.93
CA THR A 138 1.80 -21.77 7.24
C THR A 138 1.86 -23.23 7.67
N LEU A 139 1.68 -24.18 6.74
CA LEU A 139 1.80 -25.62 7.00
C LEU A 139 3.21 -26.01 7.46
N CYS A 140 4.26 -25.50 6.79
CA CYS A 140 5.65 -25.78 7.16
C CYS A 140 6.01 -25.22 8.54
N ASN A 141 5.34 -24.15 8.97
CA ASN A 141 5.60 -23.46 10.23
C ASN A 141 4.73 -23.95 11.41
N ARG A 142 4.09 -25.13 11.28
CA ARG A 142 3.32 -25.84 12.34
C ARG A 142 2.21 -25.00 12.99
N ARG A 143 1.54 -24.12 12.23
CA ARG A 143 0.32 -23.44 12.68
C ARG A 143 -0.89 -24.14 12.06
N ASN A 144 -1.57 -24.97 12.85
CA ASN A 144 -2.89 -25.48 12.49
C ASN A 144 -3.90 -24.32 12.55
N SER A 145 -3.96 -23.50 11.51
CA SER A 145 -5.00 -22.48 11.44
C SER A 145 -6.32 -23.16 11.07
N LYS A 146 -7.29 -23.10 11.99
CA LYS A 146 -8.68 -23.48 11.70
C LYS A 146 -9.44 -22.39 10.93
N ASN A 147 -8.79 -21.26 10.65
CA ASN A 147 -9.40 -20.06 10.11
C ASN A 147 -8.73 -19.71 8.78
N ASP A 148 -9.53 -19.43 7.74
CA ASP A 148 -9.03 -19.12 6.40
C ASP A 148 -8.39 -17.72 6.31
N ARG A 149 -8.49 -16.91 7.38
CA ARG A 149 -7.91 -15.57 7.50
C ARG A 149 -6.64 -15.59 8.35
N ALA A 150 -5.70 -14.71 8.04
CA ALA A 150 -4.41 -14.62 8.72
C ALA A 150 -4.41 -13.49 9.75
N THR A 151 -3.53 -13.57 10.74
CA THR A 151 -3.22 -12.45 11.64
C THR A 151 -2.19 -11.51 10.99
N PRO A 152 -2.14 -10.21 11.33
CA PRO A 152 -1.09 -9.31 10.86
C PRO A 152 0.33 -9.81 11.18
N ALA A 153 0.53 -10.44 12.34
CA ALA A 153 1.80 -11.03 12.72
C ALA A 153 2.22 -12.20 11.82
N GLU A 154 1.28 -13.03 11.36
CA GLU A 154 1.53 -14.07 10.36
C GLU A 154 1.97 -13.47 9.03
N VAL A 155 1.25 -12.45 8.57
CA VAL A 155 1.54 -11.76 7.31
C VAL A 155 2.91 -11.07 7.35
N ALA A 156 3.23 -10.36 8.43
CA ALA A 156 4.53 -9.74 8.64
C ALA A 156 5.67 -10.79 8.66
N SER A 157 5.47 -11.90 9.38
CA SER A 157 6.43 -13.00 9.45
C SER A 157 6.65 -13.67 8.09
N TYR A 158 5.57 -13.87 7.33
CA TYR A 158 5.61 -14.39 5.97
C TYR A 158 6.44 -13.49 5.06
N TYR A 159 6.19 -12.18 5.04
CA TYR A 159 6.95 -11.24 4.18
C TYR A 159 8.43 -11.14 4.57
N LYS A 160 8.74 -11.15 5.87
CA LYS A 160 10.13 -11.19 6.34
C LYS A 160 10.84 -12.47 5.91
N HIS A 161 10.15 -13.61 5.99
CA HIS A 161 10.70 -14.89 5.54
C HIS A 161 10.84 -14.94 4.02
N TYR A 162 9.86 -14.43 3.28
CA TYR A 162 9.86 -14.36 1.82
C TYR A 162 11.11 -13.63 1.30
N VAL A 163 11.43 -12.44 1.84
CA VAL A 163 12.63 -11.67 1.46
C VAL A 163 13.92 -12.46 1.68
N LYS A 164 13.99 -13.27 2.75
CA LYS A 164 15.13 -14.13 3.03
C LYS A 164 15.19 -15.33 2.08
N LEU A 165 14.07 -16.03 1.91
CA LEU A 165 13.97 -17.25 1.12
C LEU A 165 14.26 -17.00 -0.38
N MET A 166 13.75 -15.89 -0.92
CA MET A 166 13.93 -15.50 -2.32
C MET A 166 15.25 -14.76 -2.58
N GLY A 167 16.18 -14.71 -1.61
CA GLY A 167 17.49 -14.08 -1.80
C GLY A 167 17.48 -12.55 -2.01
N LEU A 168 16.39 -11.87 -1.62
CA LEU A 168 16.19 -10.45 -1.92
C LEU A 168 16.89 -9.53 -0.92
N LYS A 169 17.34 -10.05 0.23
CA LYS A 169 17.82 -9.25 1.38
C LYS A 169 18.90 -8.23 1.03
N ARG A 170 19.76 -8.53 0.05
CA ARG A 170 20.83 -7.63 -0.42
C ARG A 170 20.31 -6.29 -0.96
N ASN A 171 19.07 -6.24 -1.46
CA ASN A 171 18.47 -5.04 -2.00
C ASN A 171 17.75 -4.20 -0.92
N PHE A 172 17.64 -4.68 0.33
CA PHE A 172 16.84 -4.04 1.38
C PHE A 172 17.72 -3.29 2.39
N ILE A 173 17.47 -2.00 2.54
CA ILE A 173 18.04 -1.16 3.59
C ILE A 173 16.94 -0.85 4.61
N ASP A 174 16.85 -1.72 5.61
CA ASP A 174 15.91 -1.59 6.73
C ASP A 174 16.24 -0.35 7.58
N ASN A 175 15.25 0.10 8.38
CA ASN A 175 15.37 1.24 9.28
C ASN A 175 15.78 2.57 8.60
N SER A 176 15.47 2.70 7.32
CA SER A 176 15.71 3.89 6.52
C SER A 176 14.51 4.82 6.53
N TYR A 177 14.73 6.08 6.87
CA TYR A 177 13.72 7.14 6.86
C TYR A 177 14.10 8.21 5.84
N VAL A 178 13.39 8.24 4.72
CA VAL A 178 13.58 9.22 3.65
C VAL A 178 12.95 10.55 4.06
N THR A 179 13.68 11.65 3.89
CA THR A 179 13.25 13.00 4.26
C THR A 179 13.13 13.95 3.06
N TYR A 180 13.78 13.64 1.94
CA TYR A 180 13.79 14.50 0.76
C TYR A 180 13.94 13.68 -0.52
N VAL A 181 13.14 14.00 -1.54
CA VAL A 181 13.23 13.45 -2.89
C VAL A 181 12.97 14.55 -3.91
N ALA A 182 13.93 14.81 -4.79
CA ALA A 182 13.77 15.77 -5.88
C ALA A 182 14.67 15.43 -7.07
N LYS A 183 14.35 15.98 -8.24
CA LYS A 183 15.26 15.94 -9.40
C LYS A 183 16.36 16.98 -9.22
N THR A 184 17.60 16.55 -9.32
CA THR A 184 18.76 17.45 -9.38
C THR A 184 19.20 17.64 -10.83
N TYR A 185 19.56 18.88 -11.15
CA TYR A 185 20.34 19.19 -12.35
C TYR A 185 21.80 19.18 -11.91
N ARG A 186 22.56 18.20 -12.41
CA ARG A 186 24.02 18.25 -12.31
C ARG A 186 24.56 18.68 -13.66
N GLU A 187 25.23 19.82 -13.67
CA GLU A 187 26.23 20.08 -14.70
C GLU A 187 27.35 19.05 -14.47
N PRO A 188 27.91 18.44 -15.53
CA PRO A 188 29.09 17.59 -15.36
C PRO A 188 30.16 18.42 -14.65
N GLU A 189 30.70 17.92 -13.53
CA GLU A 189 31.93 18.48 -12.98
C GLU A 189 32.96 18.44 -14.10
N GLU A 190 33.42 19.61 -14.57
CA GLU A 190 34.58 19.71 -15.44
C GLU A 190 35.71 18.99 -14.71
N SER A 191 36.03 17.78 -15.14
CA SER A 191 37.24 17.10 -14.71
C SER A 191 38.39 18.07 -15.02
N ALA A 192 39.10 18.49 -13.98
CA ALA A 192 40.32 19.27 -14.10
C ALA A 192 41.37 18.48 -14.88
N CYS A 193 41.30 18.54 -16.21
CA CYS A 193 42.41 18.35 -17.12
C CYS A 193 42.45 19.58 -18.02
N GLU A 194 43.27 20.54 -17.60
CA GLU A 194 43.61 21.69 -18.41
C GLU A 194 44.20 21.25 -19.76
N GLU A 195 43.84 22.04 -20.78
CA GLU A 195 44.74 22.42 -21.87
C GLU A 195 45.05 21.39 -22.97
N THR A 196 44.05 21.02 -23.78
CA THR A 196 44.17 21.08 -25.25
C THR A 196 42.83 20.73 -25.88
N THR A 197 42.08 21.74 -26.35
CA THR A 197 41.40 21.80 -27.66
C THR A 197 40.67 23.15 -27.75
N ARG A 198 41.40 24.26 -27.62
CA ARG A 198 40.98 25.53 -28.22
C ARG A 198 41.58 25.53 -29.61
N ILE A 199 40.79 25.11 -30.60
CA ILE A 199 40.83 25.40 -32.03
C ILE A 199 40.02 24.27 -32.66
N LEU A 200 38.74 24.57 -32.90
CA LEU A 200 37.83 24.06 -33.94
C LEU A 200 36.41 24.50 -33.55
N SER A 201 36.26 25.78 -33.20
CA SER A 201 34.97 26.43 -33.05
C SER A 201 34.74 27.25 -34.31
N GLU A 202 34.09 26.64 -35.29
CA GLU A 202 33.22 27.25 -36.29
C GLU A 202 32.82 26.14 -37.26
N GLN A 203 31.51 25.91 -37.43
CA GLN A 203 30.88 24.89 -38.28
C GLN A 203 30.56 23.53 -37.65
N ALA A 204 29.65 23.54 -36.66
CA ALA A 204 28.70 22.44 -36.45
C ALA A 204 27.45 22.93 -35.72
N GLN A 205 26.51 23.56 -36.45
CA GLN A 205 25.13 23.72 -35.99
C GLN A 205 24.37 22.39 -36.14
N HIS A 206 24.80 21.36 -35.41
CA HIS A 206 23.99 20.18 -35.19
C HIS A 206 23.52 20.18 -33.73
N LYS A 207 22.19 20.16 -33.57
CA LYS A 207 21.46 20.05 -32.30
C LYS A 207 22.05 18.92 -31.43
N GLN A 208 22.96 19.28 -30.54
CA GLN A 208 23.35 18.42 -29.42
C GLN A 208 22.24 18.51 -28.37
N ASN A 209 21.37 17.51 -28.32
CA ASN A 209 20.63 17.20 -27.11
C ASN A 209 21.63 16.55 -26.14
N HIS A 210 22.41 17.37 -25.44
CA HIS A 210 23.07 16.91 -24.22
C HIS A 210 21.96 16.68 -23.19
N ASP A 211 21.49 15.44 -23.11
CA ASP A 211 20.52 14.98 -22.12
C ASP A 211 21.23 14.99 -20.76
N TYR A 212 21.20 16.13 -20.07
CA TYR A 212 21.65 16.25 -18.69
C TYR A 212 20.97 15.13 -17.90
N LEU A 213 21.75 14.19 -17.36
CA LEU A 213 21.23 13.07 -16.58
C LEU A 213 20.50 13.60 -15.35
N LYS A 214 19.17 13.78 -15.47
CA LYS A 214 18.28 14.21 -14.38
C LYS A 214 18.12 13.07 -13.38
N ASN A 215 19.13 12.88 -12.55
CA ASN A 215 19.05 11.92 -11.46
C ASN A 215 18.20 12.48 -10.33
N TRP A 216 17.40 11.60 -9.75
CA TRP A 216 16.74 11.84 -8.49
C TRP A 216 17.77 11.83 -7.37
N GLU A 217 17.73 12.85 -6.53
CA GLU A 217 18.39 12.89 -5.25
C GLU A 217 17.42 12.41 -4.17
N ILE A 218 17.85 11.44 -3.37
CA ILE A 218 17.09 10.87 -2.26
C ILE A 218 17.94 11.01 -1.00
N GLN A 219 17.48 11.85 -0.07
CA GLN A 219 18.15 12.03 1.22
C GLN A 219 17.31 11.46 2.36
N GLY A 220 17.99 11.05 3.42
CA GLY A 220 17.34 10.53 4.61
C GLY A 220 18.35 10.15 5.67
N TYR A 221 17.90 9.33 6.63
CA TYR A 221 18.78 8.75 7.63
C TYR A 221 18.40 7.29 7.92
N ARG A 222 19.41 6.49 8.25
CA ARG A 222 19.25 5.14 8.79
C ARG A 222 19.28 5.21 10.32
N ARG A 223 18.38 4.49 10.99
CA ARG A 223 18.41 4.33 12.45
C ARG A 223 19.25 3.10 12.78
N ALA A 224 20.36 3.33 13.49
CA ALA A 224 21.19 2.25 14.01
C ALA A 224 20.55 1.63 15.27
N ALA A 225 21.07 0.48 15.71
CA ALA A 225 20.54 -0.27 16.84
C ALA A 225 20.64 0.49 18.18
N ASP A 226 21.60 1.41 18.29
CA ASP A 226 21.79 2.30 19.44
C ASP A 226 20.88 3.54 19.41
N GLY A 227 20.04 3.68 18.38
CA GLY A 227 19.15 4.82 18.17
C GLY A 227 19.81 6.02 17.47
N SER A 228 21.11 5.96 17.16
CA SER A 228 21.78 7.00 16.38
C SER A 228 21.22 7.09 14.95
N ARG A 229 21.35 8.27 14.35
CA ARG A 229 20.86 8.56 12.99
C ARG A 229 22.04 8.78 12.07
N GLU A 230 22.21 7.88 11.12
CA GLU A 230 23.24 7.96 10.09
C GLU A 230 22.64 8.57 8.82
N PRO A 231 23.00 9.81 8.42
CA PRO A 231 22.45 10.41 7.22
C PRO A 231 22.94 9.68 5.97
N PHE A 232 22.11 9.67 4.93
CA PHE A 232 22.47 9.16 3.61
C PHE A 232 21.97 10.10 2.50
N CYS A 233 22.66 10.06 1.37
CA CYS A 233 22.26 10.68 0.12
C CYS A 233 22.48 9.67 -1.01
N LEU A 234 21.43 9.38 -1.78
CA LEU A 234 21.45 8.44 -2.89
C LEU A 234 21.04 9.15 -4.17
N PHE A 235 21.59 8.69 -5.29
CA PHE A 235 21.20 9.15 -6.63
C PHE A 235 20.64 7.97 -7.41
N ALA A 236 19.51 8.17 -8.08
CA ALA A 236 18.89 7.15 -8.90
C ALA A 236 18.29 7.75 -10.17
N GLU A 237 18.40 7.03 -11.30
CA GLU A 237 17.70 7.41 -12.53
C GLU A 237 16.18 7.32 -12.35
N THR A 238 15.72 6.29 -11.61
CA THR A 238 14.32 5.97 -11.39
C THR A 238 13.99 5.91 -9.89
N VAL A 239 12.85 6.49 -9.51
CA VAL A 239 12.27 6.36 -8.17
C VAL A 239 10.91 5.68 -8.25
N VAL A 240 10.65 4.75 -7.35
CA VAL A 240 9.37 4.07 -7.22
C VAL A 240 8.75 4.34 -5.84
N LEU A 241 7.54 4.89 -5.81
CA LEU A 241 6.76 5.15 -4.60
C LEU A 241 5.90 3.93 -4.24
N ALA A 242 6.26 3.24 -3.15
CA ALA A 242 5.54 2.08 -2.61
C ALA A 242 5.27 2.27 -1.10
N THR A 243 4.99 3.50 -0.67
CA THR A 243 4.90 3.90 0.75
C THR A 243 3.55 3.59 1.40
N GLY A 244 2.54 3.18 0.62
CA GLY A 244 1.21 2.89 1.13
C GLY A 244 0.49 4.13 1.70
N THR A 245 -0.52 3.88 2.54
CA THR A 245 -1.46 4.91 3.06
C THR A 245 -1.62 4.87 4.58
N PHE A 246 -0.88 4.01 5.28
CA PHE A 246 -1.05 3.78 6.73
C PHE A 246 -0.40 4.87 7.60
N ASP A 247 0.56 5.62 7.04
CA ASP A 247 1.48 6.48 7.78
C ASP A 247 0.88 7.74 8.41
N ALA A 248 -0.21 8.28 7.88
CA ALA A 248 -0.81 9.53 8.36
C ALA A 248 -2.31 9.34 8.66
N PRO A 249 -2.74 9.23 9.94
CA PRO A 249 -4.16 9.11 10.25
C PRO A 249 -4.92 10.36 9.82
N ALA A 250 -6.14 10.17 9.33
CA ALA A 250 -7.02 11.26 8.96
C ALA A 250 -7.53 12.00 10.21
N ARG A 251 -7.67 13.31 10.09
CA ARG A 251 -8.04 14.20 11.19
C ARG A 251 -9.45 14.78 11.03
N LEU A 252 -10.11 15.00 12.16
CA LEU A 252 -11.40 15.67 12.23
C LEU A 252 -11.30 17.17 12.01
N GLU A 253 -10.14 17.77 12.31
CA GLU A 253 -9.88 19.21 12.22
C GLU A 253 -10.82 20.02 13.13
N VAL A 254 -11.02 19.52 14.35
CA VAL A 254 -11.86 20.13 15.38
C VAL A 254 -11.03 20.61 16.57
N ASN A 255 -11.56 21.61 17.29
CA ASN A 255 -10.90 22.14 18.47
C ASN A 255 -10.68 21.04 19.53
N GLY A 256 -9.45 20.97 20.04
CA GLY A 256 -9.03 20.00 21.07
C GLY A 256 -8.70 18.61 20.56
N GLU A 257 -8.66 18.35 19.25
CA GLU A 257 -8.25 17.06 18.71
C GLU A 257 -6.80 16.67 19.08
N ASP A 258 -5.94 17.64 19.41
CA ASP A 258 -4.56 17.43 19.85
C ASP A 258 -4.43 17.16 21.37
N LEU A 259 -5.54 17.06 22.11
CA LEU A 259 -5.51 16.76 23.54
C LEU A 259 -5.00 15.33 23.81
N PRO A 260 -4.23 15.07 24.89
CA PRO A 260 -3.55 13.78 25.10
C PRO A 260 -4.45 12.53 25.21
N TYR A 261 -5.75 12.73 25.44
CA TYR A 261 -6.73 11.63 25.52
C TYR A 261 -7.41 11.34 24.17
N VAL A 262 -7.11 12.11 23.12
CA VAL A 262 -7.57 11.86 21.76
C VAL A 262 -6.46 11.13 21.03
N ALA A 263 -6.78 9.95 20.49
CA ALA A 263 -5.84 9.10 19.76
C ALA A 263 -6.40 8.73 18.40
N HIS A 264 -5.52 8.46 17.46
CA HIS A 264 -5.85 8.05 16.09
C HIS A 264 -5.29 6.67 15.73
N SER A 265 -4.76 5.96 16.73
CA SER A 265 -4.15 4.64 16.59
C SER A 265 -4.93 3.60 17.39
N LEU A 266 -5.38 2.54 16.70
CA LEU A 266 -5.97 1.36 17.34
C LEU A 266 -4.93 0.62 18.19
N THR A 267 -3.71 0.43 17.67
CA THR A 267 -2.61 -0.24 18.38
C THR A 267 -2.30 0.43 19.73
N GLU A 268 -2.29 1.77 19.78
CA GLU A 268 -2.07 2.51 21.03
C GLU A 268 -3.21 2.29 22.04
N PHE A 269 -4.45 2.18 21.55
CA PHE A 269 -5.61 1.89 22.39
C PHE A 269 -5.58 0.47 22.94
N GLU A 270 -5.33 -0.53 22.10
CA GLU A 270 -5.20 -1.93 22.52
C GLU A 270 -4.11 -2.09 23.57
N ALA A 271 -2.93 -1.50 23.34
CA ALA A 271 -1.84 -1.49 24.32
C ALA A 271 -2.26 -0.83 25.65
N ALA A 272 -3.07 0.23 25.62
CA ALA A 272 -3.62 0.86 26.82
C ALA A 272 -4.63 -0.03 27.55
N VAL A 273 -5.47 -0.76 26.81
CA VAL A 273 -6.44 -1.73 27.34
C VAL A 273 -5.71 -2.91 28.00
N CYS A 274 -4.71 -3.50 27.33
CA CYS A 274 -3.89 -4.60 27.88
C CYS A 274 -3.14 -4.19 29.16
N LYS A 275 -2.67 -2.94 29.23
CA LYS A 275 -2.05 -2.36 30.44
C LYS A 275 -3.06 -2.05 31.56
N GLY A 276 -4.35 -2.30 31.34
CA GLY A 276 -5.40 -2.11 32.34
C GLY A 276 -5.75 -0.65 32.63
N LYS A 277 -5.42 0.30 31.73
CA LYS A 277 -5.66 1.74 31.96
C LYS A 277 -7.14 2.11 32.16
N PHE A 278 -8.06 1.27 31.71
CA PHE A 278 -9.51 1.47 31.81
C PHE A 278 -10.18 0.63 32.91
N ARG A 279 -9.40 -0.08 33.74
CA ARG A 279 -9.97 -0.88 34.83
C ARG A 279 -10.58 0.06 35.89
N GLY A 280 -11.87 -0.13 36.19
CA GLY A 280 -12.61 0.67 37.17
C GLY A 280 -13.12 2.02 36.64
N THR A 281 -12.89 2.38 35.38
CA THR A 281 -13.44 3.60 34.79
C THR A 281 -14.92 3.41 34.43
N THR A 282 -15.79 4.30 34.91
CA THR A 282 -17.21 4.31 34.52
C THR A 282 -17.46 5.14 33.25
N ASP A 283 -16.59 6.11 32.97
CA ASP A 283 -16.73 7.00 31.82
C ASP A 283 -16.41 6.25 30.50
N PRO A 284 -17.26 6.37 29.46
CA PRO A 284 -17.11 5.62 28.22
C PRO A 284 -15.93 6.10 27.37
N VAL A 285 -15.43 5.20 26.53
CA VAL A 285 -14.52 5.54 25.42
C VAL A 285 -15.36 5.99 24.22
N LEU A 286 -14.98 7.12 23.62
CA LEU A 286 -15.55 7.61 22.37
C LEU A 286 -14.84 6.95 21.19
N ILE A 287 -15.56 6.30 20.30
CA ILE A 287 -15.04 5.77 19.03
C ILE A 287 -15.71 6.51 17.88
N VAL A 288 -14.92 7.11 17.01
CA VAL A 288 -15.39 7.93 15.88
C VAL A 288 -15.01 7.25 14.57
N GLY A 289 -16.00 6.91 13.75
CA GLY A 289 -15.82 6.26 12.45
C GLY A 289 -16.84 5.15 12.20
N ALA A 290 -16.98 4.72 10.95
CA ALA A 290 -17.85 3.59 10.57
C ALA A 290 -17.14 2.58 9.65
N GLY A 291 -15.81 2.57 9.69
CA GLY A 291 -14.97 1.59 9.00
C GLY A 291 -14.67 0.37 9.87
N LEU A 292 -13.90 -0.57 9.32
CA LEU A 292 -13.54 -1.80 10.01
C LEU A 292 -12.65 -1.55 11.22
N THR A 293 -11.66 -0.65 11.13
CA THR A 293 -10.81 -0.28 12.27
C THR A 293 -11.62 0.29 13.44
N ALA A 294 -12.68 1.06 13.17
CA ALA A 294 -13.58 1.53 14.23
C ALA A 294 -14.38 0.38 14.84
N ALA A 295 -14.79 -0.61 14.04
CA ALA A 295 -15.45 -1.82 14.53
C ALA A 295 -14.51 -2.68 15.38
N ASP A 296 -13.24 -2.83 14.99
CA ASP A 296 -12.23 -3.54 15.79
C ASP A 296 -12.02 -2.86 17.15
N ALA A 297 -11.96 -1.52 17.18
CA ALA A 297 -11.92 -0.77 18.44
C ALA A 297 -13.15 -1.03 19.32
N VAL A 298 -14.35 -1.10 18.73
CA VAL A 298 -15.59 -1.43 19.44
C VAL A 298 -15.52 -2.85 20.00
N LEU A 299 -15.04 -3.83 19.22
CA LEU A 299 -14.88 -5.21 19.65
C LEU A 299 -13.88 -5.34 20.80
N CYS A 300 -12.74 -4.65 20.71
CA CYS A 300 -11.72 -4.61 21.76
C CYS A 300 -12.25 -4.00 23.06
N ALA A 301 -12.94 -2.86 22.98
CA ALA A 301 -13.55 -2.24 24.15
C ALA A 301 -14.63 -3.14 24.77
N HIS A 302 -15.47 -3.75 23.94
CA HIS A 302 -16.57 -4.63 24.37
C HIS A 302 -16.07 -5.90 25.06
N SER A 303 -15.02 -6.55 24.53
CA SER A 303 -14.42 -7.75 25.14
C SER A 303 -13.81 -7.49 26.52
N HIS A 304 -13.36 -6.26 26.76
CA HIS A 304 -12.80 -5.80 28.03
C HIS A 304 -13.81 -5.09 28.94
N ASN A 305 -15.11 -5.17 28.63
CA ASN A 305 -16.18 -4.58 29.43
C ASN A 305 -16.12 -3.05 29.58
N ILE A 306 -15.44 -2.35 28.65
CA ILE A 306 -15.30 -0.90 28.64
C ILE A 306 -16.55 -0.26 28.01
N PRO A 307 -17.22 0.73 28.64
CA PRO A 307 -18.36 1.41 28.05
C PRO A 307 -17.97 2.19 26.78
N VAL A 308 -18.82 2.18 25.74
CA VAL A 308 -18.52 2.78 24.43
C VAL A 308 -19.61 3.76 23.99
N ILE A 309 -19.18 4.95 23.57
CA ILE A 309 -19.96 5.86 22.73
C ILE A 309 -19.41 5.75 21.30
N HIS A 310 -20.20 5.22 20.38
CA HIS A 310 -19.80 5.03 18.98
C HIS A 310 -20.47 6.06 18.06
N VAL A 311 -19.70 6.98 17.50
CA VAL A 311 -20.17 8.12 16.71
C VAL A 311 -19.76 7.99 15.26
N PHE A 312 -20.70 8.20 14.34
CA PHE A 312 -20.40 8.20 12.91
C PHE A 312 -21.37 9.07 12.11
N ARG A 313 -20.86 9.64 11.02
CA ARG A 313 -21.60 10.58 10.17
C ARG A 313 -22.63 9.90 9.26
N ARG A 314 -22.44 8.61 8.97
CA ARG A 314 -23.27 7.87 8.02
C ARG A 314 -24.60 7.44 8.63
N ARG A 315 -25.61 7.29 7.76
CA ARG A 315 -26.90 6.68 8.13
C ARG A 315 -26.76 5.17 8.22
N LEU A 316 -27.50 4.52 9.12
CA LEU A 316 -27.52 3.06 9.22
C LEU A 316 -28.03 2.38 7.93
N ASN A 317 -28.91 3.05 7.19
CA ASN A 317 -29.47 2.53 5.94
C ASN A 317 -28.59 2.81 4.71
N ASP A 318 -27.46 3.49 4.86
CA ASP A 318 -26.52 3.75 3.76
C ASP A 318 -26.01 2.43 3.13
N PRO A 319 -26.15 2.22 1.80
CA PRO A 319 -25.66 1.02 1.12
C PRO A 319 -24.11 0.95 1.10
N ASN A 320 -23.43 2.08 1.27
CA ASN A 320 -21.96 2.14 1.25
C ASN A 320 -21.31 1.77 2.59
N LEU A 321 -22.10 1.45 3.63
CA LEU A 321 -21.56 0.94 4.88
C LEU A 321 -20.90 -0.43 4.65
N ILE A 322 -19.62 -0.52 5.01
CA ILE A 322 -18.80 -1.71 4.76
C ILE A 322 -19.44 -2.99 5.32
N PHE A 323 -20.13 -2.90 6.47
CA PHE A 323 -20.80 -4.02 7.13
C PHE A 323 -21.86 -4.72 6.27
N LYS A 324 -22.47 -4.02 5.30
CA LYS A 324 -23.45 -4.60 4.37
C LYS A 324 -22.80 -5.29 3.17
N GLN A 325 -21.55 -4.96 2.89
CA GLN A 325 -20.78 -5.50 1.76
C GLN A 325 -20.03 -6.78 2.16
N LEU A 326 -19.97 -7.09 3.46
CA LEU A 326 -19.28 -8.25 3.99
C LEU A 326 -20.25 -9.44 4.19
N PRO A 327 -19.96 -10.63 3.64
CA PRO A 327 -20.72 -11.85 3.91
C PRO A 327 -20.75 -12.21 5.41
N LYS A 328 -21.96 -12.34 5.99
CA LYS A 328 -22.15 -12.62 7.42
C LYS A 328 -21.47 -13.91 7.91
N LYS A 329 -21.41 -14.94 7.05
CA LYS A 329 -20.79 -16.23 7.39
C LYS A 329 -19.27 -16.10 7.61
N LEU A 330 -18.61 -15.24 6.84
CA LEU A 330 -17.15 -15.04 6.90
C LEU A 330 -16.76 -14.00 7.96
N TYR A 331 -17.63 -13.02 8.22
CA TYR A 331 -17.36 -11.88 9.09
C TYR A 331 -18.42 -11.67 10.19
N PRO A 332 -18.73 -12.70 11.00
CA PRO A 332 -19.77 -12.61 12.02
C PRO A 332 -19.51 -11.51 13.07
N GLU A 333 -18.24 -11.22 13.37
CA GLU A 333 -17.82 -10.18 14.31
C GLU A 333 -18.22 -8.77 13.86
N TYR A 334 -18.05 -8.45 12.57
CA TYR A 334 -18.43 -7.15 12.02
C TYR A 334 -19.95 -7.00 11.91
N HIS A 335 -20.65 -8.11 11.63
CA HIS A 335 -22.12 -8.14 11.69
C HIS A 335 -22.65 -7.94 13.11
N ARG A 336 -21.95 -8.43 14.13
CA ARG A 336 -22.30 -8.17 15.53
C ARG A 336 -22.18 -6.68 15.87
N VAL A 337 -21.10 -6.02 15.43
CA VAL A 337 -20.96 -4.56 15.59
C VAL A 337 -22.09 -3.82 14.89
N TYR A 338 -22.38 -4.16 13.63
CA TYR A 338 -23.47 -3.54 12.88
C TYR A 338 -24.84 -3.74 13.55
N HIS A 339 -25.11 -4.94 14.08
CA HIS A 339 -26.32 -5.19 14.85
C HIS A 339 -26.42 -4.30 16.10
N MET A 340 -25.32 -4.11 16.83
CA MET A 340 -25.28 -3.17 17.96
C MET A 340 -25.50 -1.72 17.49
N MET A 341 -24.90 -1.31 16.36
CA MET A 341 -25.13 0.02 15.77
C MET A 341 -26.61 0.28 15.48
N CYS A 342 -27.37 -0.73 15.05
CA CYS A 342 -28.81 -0.62 14.77
C CYS A 342 -29.71 -0.68 16.01
N THR A 343 -29.42 -1.58 16.95
CA THR A 343 -30.32 -1.89 18.07
C THR A 343 -30.08 -1.03 19.32
N GLN A 344 -28.88 -0.48 19.48
CA GLN A 344 -28.48 0.27 20.68
C GLN A 344 -28.21 1.74 20.35
N SER A 345 -29.08 2.32 19.51
CA SER A 345 -29.01 3.74 19.16
C SER A 345 -29.41 4.62 20.34
N TYR A 346 -28.75 5.76 20.42
CA TYR A 346 -29.12 6.81 21.35
C TYR A 346 -30.58 7.24 21.10
N GLY A 347 -31.41 7.14 22.14
CA GLY A 347 -32.86 7.41 22.09
C GLY A 347 -33.76 6.18 22.12
N THR A 348 -33.26 4.99 21.76
CA THR A 348 -34.02 3.72 21.81
C THR A 348 -33.52 2.74 22.88
N SER A 349 -32.26 2.89 23.30
CA SER A 349 -31.62 1.99 24.27
C SER A 349 -31.97 2.31 25.72
N SER A 350 -32.17 1.28 26.55
CA SER A 350 -32.35 1.41 28.00
C SER A 350 -31.05 1.83 28.69
N ILE A 351 -31.17 2.45 29.87
CA ILE A 351 -30.15 3.18 30.65
C ILE A 351 -28.90 2.36 31.03
N HIS A 352 -28.82 1.07 30.69
CA HIS A 352 -27.78 0.14 31.17
C HIS A 352 -26.95 -0.55 30.08
N THR A 353 -26.99 -0.09 28.83
CA THR A 353 -26.14 -0.67 27.78
C THR A 353 -24.71 -0.14 27.85
N LYS A 354 -23.73 -1.04 27.82
CA LYS A 354 -22.29 -0.68 27.75
C LYS A 354 -21.87 -0.13 26.38
N TYR A 355 -22.80 -0.02 25.45
CA TYR A 355 -22.54 0.49 24.11
C TYR A 355 -23.72 1.37 23.69
N THR A 356 -23.42 2.51 23.08
CA THR A 356 -24.43 3.41 22.53
C THR A 356 -23.96 3.95 21.19
N SER A 357 -24.76 3.77 20.13
CA SER A 357 -24.47 4.32 18.81
C SER A 357 -25.12 5.69 18.60
N PHE A 358 -24.40 6.56 17.90
CA PHE A 358 -24.82 7.89 17.48
C PHE A 358 -24.67 8.00 15.95
N PRO A 359 -25.60 7.43 15.18
CA PRO A 359 -25.64 7.58 13.73
C PRO A 359 -25.95 9.03 13.34
N GLU A 360 -25.42 9.51 12.22
CA GLU A 360 -25.62 10.88 11.74
C GLU A 360 -25.20 11.96 12.75
N HIS A 361 -24.16 11.68 13.54
CA HIS A 361 -23.56 12.63 14.46
C HIS A 361 -22.12 12.95 14.08
N CYS A 362 -21.72 14.19 14.35
CA CYS A 362 -20.36 14.69 14.21
C CYS A 362 -19.81 15.09 15.58
N VAL A 363 -18.51 14.90 15.78
CA VAL A 363 -17.79 15.54 16.90
C VAL A 363 -17.49 17.00 16.50
N LEU A 364 -17.81 17.95 17.37
CA LEU A 364 -17.53 19.38 17.17
C LEU A 364 -16.29 19.86 17.91
N SER A 365 -16.00 19.30 19.08
CA SER A 365 -14.84 19.67 19.88
C SER A 365 -14.57 18.66 20.99
N PHE A 366 -13.33 18.68 21.46
CA PHE A 366 -12.82 18.01 22.63
C PHE A 366 -12.36 19.08 23.62
N ASN A 367 -12.73 18.92 24.90
CA ASN A 367 -12.44 19.90 25.93
C ASN A 367 -11.41 19.36 26.95
N PRO A 368 -10.57 20.21 27.56
CA PRO A 368 -9.57 19.76 28.54
C PRO A 368 -10.14 18.98 29.74
N ASP A 369 -11.43 19.15 30.05
CA ASP A 369 -12.14 18.44 31.12
C ASP A 369 -12.65 17.05 30.71
N MET A 370 -12.08 16.46 29.65
CA MET A 370 -12.42 15.14 29.12
C MET A 370 -13.86 15.04 28.64
N LYS A 371 -14.42 16.14 28.15
CA LYS A 371 -15.75 16.17 27.51
C LYS A 371 -15.63 16.30 26.00
N CYS A 372 -16.54 15.66 25.29
CA CYS A 372 -16.73 15.88 23.86
C CYS A 372 -18.09 16.50 23.58
N VAL A 373 -18.16 17.34 22.56
CA VAL A 373 -19.41 17.92 22.06
C VAL A 373 -19.79 17.20 20.77
N LEU A 374 -20.94 16.53 20.78
CA LEU A 374 -21.52 15.89 19.61
C LEU A 374 -22.64 16.76 19.05
N GLN A 375 -22.79 16.76 17.74
CA GLN A 375 -23.89 17.41 17.04
C GLN A 375 -24.60 16.40 16.13
N SER A 376 -25.93 16.32 16.24
CA SER A 376 -26.77 15.55 15.33
C SER A 376 -26.93 16.25 13.97
N SER A 377 -27.41 15.52 12.97
CA SER A 377 -27.82 16.10 11.67
C SER A 377 -28.91 17.18 11.79
N SER A 378 -29.72 17.16 12.86
CA SER A 378 -30.70 18.21 13.17
C SER A 378 -30.10 19.46 13.86
N GLY A 379 -28.80 19.47 14.10
CA GLY A 379 -28.08 20.58 14.73
C GLY A 379 -28.07 20.55 16.26
N LEU A 380 -28.75 19.59 16.89
CA LEU A 380 -28.80 19.45 18.35
C LEU A 380 -27.43 19.08 18.90
N LYS A 381 -26.94 19.88 19.85
CA LYS A 381 -25.64 19.67 20.50
C LYS A 381 -25.82 18.96 21.83
N LYS A 382 -24.98 17.98 22.11
CA LYS A 382 -24.93 17.25 23.38
C LYS A 382 -23.49 17.09 23.86
N VAL A 383 -23.30 17.15 25.17
CA VAL A 383 -21.99 17.06 25.81
C VAL A 383 -21.90 15.74 26.55
N PHE A 384 -20.82 14.99 26.32
CA PHE A 384 -20.57 13.71 26.98
C PHE A 384 -19.21 13.74 27.66
N LYS A 385 -19.15 13.22 28.89
CA LYS A 385 -17.88 12.95 29.57
C LYS A 385 -17.34 11.60 29.11
N ILE A 386 -16.06 11.54 28.80
CA ILE A 386 -15.41 10.36 28.21
C ILE A 386 -14.06 10.09 28.87
N SER A 387 -13.57 8.86 28.79
CA SER A 387 -12.26 8.45 29.34
C SER A 387 -11.13 8.46 28.31
N LYS A 388 -11.46 8.27 27.02
CA LYS A 388 -10.56 8.40 25.87
C LYS A 388 -11.38 8.65 24.61
N ALA A 389 -10.80 9.30 23.61
CA ALA A 389 -11.37 9.41 22.27
C ALA A 389 -10.48 8.70 21.25
N LEU A 390 -11.11 7.97 20.33
CA LEU A 390 -10.48 7.24 19.24
C LEU A 390 -11.06 7.75 17.93
N VAL A 391 -10.25 8.46 17.17
CA VAL A 391 -10.62 9.01 15.86
C VAL A 391 -10.10 8.06 14.77
N LEU A 392 -10.96 7.16 14.32
CA LEU A 392 -10.65 6.05 13.40
C LEU A 392 -11.40 6.24 12.08
N ILE A 393 -11.09 7.34 11.39
CA ILE A 393 -11.78 7.80 10.18
C ILE A 393 -10.98 7.54 8.89
N GLY A 394 -9.97 6.67 8.95
CA GLY A 394 -9.08 6.33 7.85
C GLY A 394 -7.72 7.02 7.95
N SER A 395 -6.93 6.92 6.90
CA SER A 395 -5.57 7.45 6.82
C SER A 395 -5.23 7.87 5.40
N HIS A 396 -4.15 8.64 5.27
CA HIS A 396 -3.63 9.19 4.04
C HIS A 396 -2.17 8.75 3.83
N PRO A 397 -1.71 8.71 2.57
CA PRO A 397 -0.29 8.64 2.28
C PRO A 397 0.47 9.78 2.95
N ASN A 398 1.66 9.47 3.47
CA ASN A 398 2.57 10.49 3.97
C ASN A 398 3.73 10.68 2.97
N LEU A 399 3.58 11.69 2.12
CA LEU A 399 4.53 12.01 1.05
C LEU A 399 5.34 13.28 1.35
N PHE A 400 5.52 13.64 2.63
CA PHE A 400 6.18 14.88 3.07
C PHE A 400 7.57 15.12 2.47
N PHE A 401 8.26 14.06 2.05
CA PHE A 401 9.58 14.11 1.41
C PHE A 401 9.54 14.63 -0.04
N LEU A 402 8.36 14.71 -0.65
CA LEU A 402 8.13 15.34 -1.96
C LEU A 402 7.67 16.78 -1.79
N LYS A 403 8.02 17.63 -2.77
CA LYS A 403 7.47 19.00 -2.88
C LYS A 403 5.94 18.94 -2.81
N GLU A 404 5.36 19.78 -1.95
CA GLU A 404 3.90 19.87 -1.74
C GLU A 404 3.22 18.52 -1.47
N GLN A 405 3.94 17.57 -0.85
CA GLN A 405 3.48 16.20 -0.63
C GLN A 405 3.05 15.45 -1.91
N GLY A 406 3.64 15.82 -3.05
CA GLY A 406 3.36 15.18 -4.33
C GLY A 406 1.96 15.48 -4.89
N ARG A 407 1.26 16.53 -4.42
CA ARG A 407 -0.08 16.91 -4.91
C ARG A 407 -0.17 16.99 -6.43
N SER A 408 0.86 17.51 -7.07
CA SER A 408 0.96 17.62 -8.53
C SER A 408 0.86 16.26 -9.25
N LEU A 409 1.19 15.15 -8.58
CA LEU A 409 1.18 13.80 -9.16
C LEU A 409 -0.24 13.21 -9.27
N GLY A 410 -1.22 13.76 -8.55
CA GLY A 410 -2.59 13.23 -8.54
C GLY A 410 -3.44 13.76 -9.69
N HIS A 411 -4.58 13.10 -9.94
CA HIS A 411 -5.57 13.55 -10.94
C HIS A 411 -6.08 14.98 -10.69
N HIS A 412 -6.16 15.39 -9.42
CA HIS A 412 -6.58 16.71 -8.97
C HIS A 412 -5.42 17.40 -8.22
N PRO A 413 -4.63 18.26 -8.90
CA PRO A 413 -3.44 18.91 -8.30
C PRO A 413 -3.71 19.78 -7.07
N ASN A 414 -4.95 20.26 -6.91
CA ASN A 414 -5.36 21.11 -5.78
C ASN A 414 -5.78 20.30 -4.54
N GLN A 415 -5.81 18.97 -4.64
CA GLN A 415 -6.20 18.08 -3.55
C GLN A 415 -5.00 17.24 -3.08
N PRO A 416 -4.92 16.87 -1.79
CA PRO A 416 -3.93 15.91 -1.31
C PRO A 416 -4.03 14.58 -2.06
N ILE A 417 -2.90 13.87 -2.17
CA ILE A 417 -2.90 12.50 -2.67
C ILE A 417 -3.67 11.62 -1.70
N ALA A 418 -4.59 10.82 -2.22
CA ALA A 418 -5.40 9.90 -1.43
C ALA A 418 -5.71 8.66 -2.25
N CYS A 419 -5.71 7.50 -1.60
CA CYS A 419 -6.01 6.24 -2.29
C CYS A 419 -7.38 6.23 -2.97
N LYS A 420 -8.38 6.86 -2.33
CA LYS A 420 -9.71 7.09 -2.90
C LYS A 420 -9.87 8.59 -3.16
N GLY A 421 -10.37 8.93 -4.34
CA GLY A 421 -10.66 10.31 -4.74
C GLY A 421 -9.55 10.99 -5.52
N ASN A 422 -8.28 10.89 -5.09
CA ASN A 422 -7.16 11.52 -5.77
C ASN A 422 -5.87 10.68 -5.74
N PRO A 423 -5.86 9.47 -6.33
CA PRO A 423 -4.65 8.66 -6.41
C PRO A 423 -3.60 9.31 -7.32
N VAL A 424 -2.35 8.84 -7.23
CA VAL A 424 -1.29 9.21 -8.16
C VAL A 424 -1.71 8.80 -9.57
N GLU A 425 -1.69 9.75 -10.49
CA GLU A 425 -2.02 9.53 -11.88
C GLU A 425 -0.85 8.84 -12.59
N ILE A 426 -1.11 7.64 -13.08
CA ILE A 426 -0.12 6.78 -13.76
C ILE A 426 -0.59 6.39 -15.16
N ASN A 427 0.35 6.01 -16.01
CA ASN A 427 0.04 5.22 -17.19
C ASN A 427 -0.36 3.80 -16.76
N PRO A 428 -1.54 3.29 -17.17
CA PRO A 428 -2.11 2.05 -16.65
C PRO A 428 -1.32 0.77 -16.99
N TYR A 429 -0.43 0.82 -18.00
CA TYR A 429 0.33 -0.34 -18.48
C TYR A 429 1.82 -0.31 -18.09
N THR A 430 2.32 0.82 -17.62
CA THR A 430 3.72 0.99 -17.18
C THR A 430 3.85 1.39 -15.72
N TYR A 431 2.77 1.90 -15.10
CA TYR A 431 2.73 2.44 -13.74
C TYR A 431 3.67 3.65 -13.50
N GLU A 432 4.18 4.24 -14.59
CA GLU A 432 4.92 5.50 -14.53
C GLU A 432 3.95 6.64 -14.26
N ALA A 433 4.34 7.58 -13.39
CA ALA A 433 3.56 8.77 -13.10
C ALA A 433 3.44 9.63 -14.37
N SER A 434 2.21 9.89 -14.81
CA SER A 434 1.94 10.58 -16.08
C SER A 434 2.51 11.99 -16.14
N LYS A 435 2.72 12.60 -14.97
CA LYS A 435 3.19 13.99 -14.81
C LYS A 435 4.67 14.09 -14.48
N GLU A 436 5.36 12.98 -14.24
CA GLU A 436 6.74 13.01 -13.78
C GLU A 436 7.54 11.79 -14.31
N PRO A 437 8.31 11.95 -15.40
CA PRO A 437 9.10 10.88 -15.97
C PRO A 437 10.10 10.29 -14.97
N ASN A 438 10.32 8.98 -15.05
CA ASN A 438 11.16 8.18 -14.17
C ASN A 438 10.70 8.15 -12.70
N LEU A 439 9.48 8.60 -12.41
CA LEU A 439 8.81 8.37 -11.14
C LEU A 439 7.69 7.36 -11.37
N PHE A 440 7.66 6.30 -10.57
CA PHE A 440 6.59 5.30 -10.61
C PHE A 440 5.87 5.28 -9.26
N ALA A 441 4.63 4.80 -9.24
CA ALA A 441 3.89 4.57 -8.02
C ALA A 441 3.14 3.24 -8.10
N LEU A 442 3.01 2.53 -6.97
CA LEU A 442 2.23 1.27 -6.93
C LEU A 442 1.56 1.04 -5.57
N GLY A 443 0.66 0.06 -5.54
CA GLY A 443 -0.14 -0.27 -4.36
C GLY A 443 -1.20 0.81 -4.07
N PRO A 444 -1.50 1.10 -2.79
CA PRO A 444 -2.59 2.02 -2.45
C PRO A 444 -2.43 3.45 -3.00
N LEU A 445 -1.22 3.87 -3.37
CA LEU A 445 -0.99 5.19 -3.98
C LEU A 445 -1.68 5.36 -5.34
N VAL A 446 -1.91 4.25 -6.06
CA VAL A 446 -2.55 4.23 -7.40
C VAL A 446 -3.92 3.55 -7.37
N GLY A 447 -4.54 3.47 -6.18
CA GLY A 447 -5.86 2.85 -5.98
C GLY A 447 -5.86 1.35 -5.69
N ASP A 448 -4.73 0.65 -5.84
CA ASP A 448 -4.61 -0.79 -5.59
C ASP A 448 -4.49 -1.10 -4.09
N ASN A 449 -5.62 -1.27 -3.42
CA ASN A 449 -5.70 -1.46 -1.97
C ASN A 449 -5.42 -2.89 -1.49
N PHE A 450 -5.62 -3.89 -2.34
CA PHE A 450 -5.52 -5.30 -1.96
C PHE A 450 -4.18 -5.89 -2.41
N ILE A 451 -3.64 -6.81 -1.62
CA ILE A 451 -2.37 -7.51 -1.90
C ILE A 451 -2.41 -8.24 -3.25
N ARG A 452 -3.59 -8.74 -3.64
CA ARG A 452 -3.84 -9.34 -4.96
C ARG A 452 -3.47 -8.41 -6.12
N PHE A 453 -3.95 -7.17 -6.09
CA PHE A 453 -3.81 -6.22 -7.21
C PHE A 453 -2.47 -5.49 -7.28
N LEU A 454 -1.81 -5.23 -6.13
CA LEU A 454 -0.53 -4.51 -6.14
C LEU A 454 0.59 -5.21 -6.93
N LYS A 455 0.42 -6.51 -7.23
CA LYS A 455 1.38 -7.33 -7.97
C LYS A 455 1.43 -6.96 -9.45
N GLY A 456 0.31 -6.53 -10.04
CA GLY A 456 0.28 -6.10 -11.44
C GLY A 456 1.08 -4.82 -11.66
N GLY A 457 1.09 -3.91 -10.69
CA GLY A 457 1.97 -2.74 -10.72
C GLY A 457 3.45 -3.13 -10.74
N ALA A 458 3.85 -4.13 -9.96
CA ALA A 458 5.21 -4.65 -10.01
C ALA A 458 5.57 -5.24 -11.39
N LEU A 459 4.64 -5.96 -12.02
CA LEU A 459 4.79 -6.49 -13.38
C LEU A 459 4.97 -5.39 -14.42
N ALA A 460 4.10 -4.38 -14.41
CA ALA A 460 4.11 -3.25 -15.33
C ALA A 460 5.41 -2.44 -15.26
N ILE A 461 5.86 -2.12 -14.04
CA ILE A 461 7.12 -1.38 -13.81
C ILE A 461 8.30 -2.20 -14.34
N THR A 462 8.32 -3.50 -14.04
CA THR A 462 9.41 -4.39 -14.46
C THR A 462 9.53 -4.46 -15.99
N ARG A 463 8.41 -4.66 -16.70
CA ARG A 463 8.36 -4.56 -18.17
C ARG A 463 8.87 -3.21 -18.68
N CYS A 464 8.39 -2.11 -18.10
CA CYS A 464 8.77 -0.77 -18.55
C CYS A 464 10.28 -0.55 -18.45
N LEU A 465 10.89 -0.92 -17.33
CA LEU A 465 12.34 -0.77 -17.12
C LEU A 465 13.16 -1.68 -18.03
N GLU A 466 12.71 -2.90 -18.30
CA GLU A 466 13.38 -3.79 -19.25
C GLU A 466 13.35 -3.27 -20.68
N MET A 467 12.20 -2.80 -21.14
CA MET A 467 12.09 -2.23 -22.48
C MET A 467 13.03 -1.03 -22.65
N ARG A 468 13.19 -0.22 -21.60
CA ARG A 468 14.16 0.89 -21.60
C ARG A 468 15.60 0.40 -21.65
N LEU A 469 15.96 -0.63 -20.89
CA LEU A 469 17.31 -1.22 -20.91
C LEU A 469 17.63 -1.87 -22.26
N LYS A 470 16.69 -2.63 -22.83
CA LYS A 470 16.82 -3.20 -24.18
C LYS A 470 17.05 -2.11 -25.24
N ASN A 471 16.28 -1.02 -25.18
CA ASN A 471 16.43 0.10 -26.11
C ASN A 471 17.77 0.84 -25.94
N LYS A 472 18.25 1.05 -24.69
CA LYS A 472 19.56 1.66 -24.43
C LYS A 472 20.69 0.80 -25.01
N ASN A 473 20.67 -0.51 -24.76
CA ASN A 473 21.69 -1.43 -25.28
C ASN A 473 21.71 -1.46 -26.82
N GLN A 474 20.54 -1.44 -27.48
CA GLN A 474 20.47 -1.37 -28.95
C GLN A 474 21.07 -0.06 -29.50
N ILE A 475 20.83 1.07 -28.82
CA ILE A 475 21.41 2.35 -29.21
C ILE A 475 22.94 2.32 -29.05
N ASP A 476 23.44 1.81 -27.92
CA ASP A 476 24.87 1.72 -27.64
C ASP A 476 25.60 0.78 -28.62
N GLU A 477 24.98 -0.37 -28.97
CA GLU A 477 25.48 -1.27 -30.00
C GLU A 477 25.51 -0.59 -31.38
N SER A 478 24.47 0.15 -31.76
CA SER A 478 24.42 0.89 -33.02
C SER A 478 25.45 2.03 -33.08
N ALA A 479 25.73 2.68 -31.96
CA ALA A 479 26.73 3.74 -31.86
C ALA A 479 28.16 3.17 -31.94
N SER A 480 28.40 2.01 -31.31
CA SER A 480 29.71 1.33 -31.35
C SER A 480 30.06 0.81 -32.75
N ASN A 481 29.07 0.34 -33.52
CA ASN A 481 29.28 -0.14 -34.90
C ASN A 481 29.50 0.99 -35.91
N ASN A 482 29.01 2.20 -35.64
CA ASN A 482 29.22 3.38 -36.49
C ASN A 482 30.51 4.16 -36.16
N GLY A 483 31.23 3.77 -35.10
CA GLY A 483 32.48 4.40 -34.65
C GLY A 483 33.76 3.77 -35.23
N VAL A 484 33.64 2.80 -36.13
CA VAL A 484 34.78 2.21 -36.86
C VAL A 484 34.72 2.66 -38.31
N CYS A 485 35.31 3.83 -38.59
CA CYS A 485 35.69 4.28 -39.93
C CYS A 485 37.06 4.95 -39.85
#